data_AF-V9IE61-F1
#
_entry.id   AF-V9IE61-F1
#
_cell.length_a   1.000
_cell.length_b   1.000
_cell.length_c   1.000
_cell.angle_alpha   90.00
_cell.angle_beta   90.00
_cell.angle_gamma   90.00
#
_symmetry.space_group_name_H-M   'P 1'
#
loop_
_entity.id
_entity.type
_entity.pdbx_description
1 polymer ?
#
loop_
_entity_poly.entity_id
_entity_poly.type
_entity_poly.pdbx_seq_one_letter_code
_entity_poly.pdbx_strand_id
1 'polypeptide(L)'
;MVEHAEIFWSLFADDMDKVLAEQPRDTWDSFPLFKILNDYLREDDNLKNGRFHQHLRDTFSPMVVRYVDLMETSIAQSIYKGFEKERWEIKGNGCATSGELFWKLDALQSFIRDLHWPDQEFRQHLEQRLTLMACDMIETCIQRTDAAFQQWLKKGVTFISTDYIIPSEMCAMVNVILDAKNQSFELCTIDGVDVHQYHAKIDDLIEKTSAAMTQGMINKLVTVLETTLSKLSRYDEGSFIGSILSLTKVSGSGKEMGQAYVSFTRNCMDQIRGKVLDELWILTFFEQWYTAQIQMLCTWLSERLDHSLHLYQCTCLAHIVKKIYSDFELQGVIEEKLNSTTYQTISKRMQTEEASCALTSVQNEEGLSENGNDDEVERPKPKVTVVETVNSEDANIISNVTSNVVEKVGSMFGKGIGGFSTKFGGPSWF
;
A
#
# COMPACT_ATOMS: atom_id res chain seq x y z
N MET A 1 -31.89 4.02 55.50
CA MET A 1 -30.60 3.73 54.82
C MET A 1 -30.34 4.70 53.68
N VAL A 2 -31.31 5.01 52.82
CA VAL A 2 -31.18 5.98 51.72
C VAL A 2 -30.79 7.40 52.21
N GLU A 3 -31.46 7.95 53.22
CA GLU A 3 -31.13 9.29 53.76
C GLU A 3 -29.70 9.39 54.34
N HIS A 4 -29.19 8.32 54.96
CA HIS A 4 -27.81 8.32 55.48
C HIS A 4 -26.78 8.30 54.35
N ALA A 5 -27.07 7.61 53.23
CA ALA A 5 -26.23 7.63 52.05
C ALA A 5 -26.23 9.00 51.38
N GLU A 6 -27.40 9.66 51.27
CA GLU A 6 -27.50 11.00 50.71
C GLU A 6 -26.73 12.06 51.52
N ILE A 7 -26.78 11.99 52.87
CA ILE A 7 -26.01 12.89 53.74
C ILE A 7 -24.51 12.68 53.55
N PHE A 8 -24.05 11.42 53.49
CA PHE A 8 -22.64 11.11 53.24
C PHE A 8 -22.16 11.69 51.90
N TRP A 9 -22.91 11.43 50.83
CA TRP A 9 -22.56 11.92 49.50
C TRP A 9 -22.63 13.45 49.37
N SER A 10 -23.52 14.11 50.10
CA SER A 10 -23.56 15.57 50.18
C SER A 10 -22.30 16.14 50.83
N LEU A 11 -21.84 15.56 51.94
CA LEU A 11 -20.61 16.00 52.61
C LEU A 11 -19.38 15.71 51.76
N PHE A 12 -19.36 14.54 51.10
CA PHE A 12 -18.29 14.20 50.16
C PHE A 12 -18.24 15.17 48.98
N ALA A 13 -19.39 15.59 48.43
CA ALA A 13 -19.44 16.57 47.35
C ALA A 13 -18.78 17.90 47.72
N ASP A 14 -19.10 18.44 48.90
CA ASP A 14 -18.53 19.70 49.37
C ASP A 14 -17.00 19.64 49.49
N ASP A 15 -16.46 18.50 49.94
CA ASP A 15 -15.02 18.33 50.06
C ASP A 15 -14.35 18.05 48.70
N MET A 16 -15.00 17.27 47.83
CA MET A 16 -14.55 17.05 46.45
C MET A 16 -14.44 18.37 45.69
N ASP A 17 -15.46 19.23 45.77
CA ASP A 17 -15.49 20.51 45.05
C ASP A 17 -14.38 21.45 45.51
N LYS A 18 -14.08 21.49 46.82
CA LYS A 18 -12.94 22.28 47.35
C LYS A 18 -11.61 21.78 46.77
N VAL A 19 -11.40 20.47 46.74
CA VAL A 19 -10.17 19.88 46.19
C VAL A 19 -10.05 20.11 44.70
N LEU A 20 -11.15 19.95 43.94
CA LEU A 20 -11.17 20.21 42.49
C LEU A 20 -10.93 21.70 42.18
N ALA A 21 -11.43 22.61 43.01
CA ALA A 21 -11.20 24.05 42.85
C ALA A 21 -9.74 24.47 43.08
N GLU A 22 -8.98 23.70 43.85
CA GLU A 22 -7.54 23.92 44.07
C GLU A 22 -6.66 23.38 42.93
N GLN A 23 -7.20 22.53 42.06
CA GLN A 23 -6.44 21.97 40.94
C GLN A 23 -6.06 23.08 39.93
N PRO A 24 -4.83 23.05 39.39
CA PRO A 24 -4.45 23.94 38.30
C PRO A 24 -5.37 23.76 37.08
N ARG A 25 -5.50 24.81 36.26
CA ARG A 25 -6.25 24.72 35.00
C ARG A 25 -5.61 23.72 34.05
N ASP A 26 -6.45 23.05 33.27
CA ASP A 26 -6.06 22.07 32.25
C ASP A 26 -5.26 20.87 32.84
N THR A 27 -5.62 20.46 34.07
CA THR A 27 -5.14 19.24 34.74
C THR A 27 -6.24 18.17 34.71
N TRP A 28 -5.87 16.92 34.45
CA TRP A 28 -6.82 15.83 34.15
C TRP A 28 -6.75 14.67 35.15
N ASP A 29 -5.93 14.81 36.21
CA ASP A 29 -5.65 13.77 37.21
C ASP A 29 -6.89 13.36 38.03
N SER A 30 -7.96 14.14 37.94
CA SER A 30 -9.25 13.87 38.58
C SER A 30 -10.19 12.97 37.75
N PHE A 31 -9.91 12.70 36.47
CA PHE A 31 -10.74 11.80 35.66
C PHE A 31 -10.81 10.34 36.19
N PRO A 32 -9.73 9.74 36.72
CA PRO A 32 -9.83 8.45 37.39
C PRO A 32 -10.81 8.45 38.57
N LEU A 33 -10.89 9.54 39.33
CA LEU A 33 -11.87 9.70 40.41
C LEU A 33 -13.30 9.68 39.84
N PHE A 34 -13.55 10.44 38.77
CA PHE A 34 -14.85 10.41 38.09
C PHE A 34 -15.22 9.00 37.65
N LYS A 35 -14.31 8.28 36.98
CA LYS A 35 -14.56 6.91 36.49
C LYS A 35 -14.96 5.98 37.63
N ILE A 36 -14.19 5.96 38.72
CA ILE A 36 -14.45 5.12 39.89
C ILE A 36 -15.82 5.43 40.51
N LEU A 37 -16.12 6.72 40.72
CA LEU A 37 -17.39 7.13 41.32
C LEU A 37 -18.56 6.84 40.40
N ASN A 38 -18.45 7.12 39.10
CA ASN A 38 -19.49 6.87 38.12
C ASN A 38 -19.79 5.37 38.00
N ASP A 39 -18.76 4.52 37.90
CA ASP A 39 -18.95 3.07 37.83
C ASP A 39 -19.62 2.53 39.10
N TYR A 40 -19.24 3.02 40.29
CA TYR A 40 -19.92 2.67 41.53
C TYR A 40 -21.40 3.11 41.54
N LEU A 41 -21.68 4.37 41.18
CA LEU A 41 -23.02 4.95 41.24
C LEU A 41 -23.97 4.40 40.16
N ARG A 42 -23.44 3.86 39.06
CA ARG A 42 -24.25 3.28 37.97
C ARG A 42 -24.79 1.88 38.31
N GLU A 43 -24.10 1.16 39.19
CA GLU A 43 -24.46 -0.19 39.65
C GLU A 43 -25.44 -0.18 40.84
N ASP A 44 -25.58 0.94 41.55
CA ASP A 44 -26.50 1.08 42.69
C ASP A 44 -27.83 1.72 42.28
N ASP A 45 -28.93 0.95 42.34
CA ASP A 45 -30.28 1.39 41.96
C ASP A 45 -30.81 2.59 42.76
N ASN A 46 -30.31 2.84 43.97
CA ASN A 46 -30.77 3.96 44.81
C ASN A 46 -29.97 5.24 44.56
N LEU A 47 -28.75 5.13 44.04
CA LEU A 47 -27.82 6.25 43.81
C LEU A 47 -27.71 6.63 42.32
N LYS A 48 -28.04 5.70 41.43
CA LYS A 48 -28.09 5.93 39.99
C LYS A 48 -29.05 7.08 39.67
N ASN A 49 -28.55 8.07 38.93
CA ASN A 49 -29.28 9.30 38.62
C ASN A 49 -29.77 10.12 39.85
N GLY A 50 -29.28 9.80 41.05
CA GLY A 50 -29.54 10.55 42.28
C GLY A 50 -28.80 11.90 42.31
N ARG A 51 -29.04 12.70 43.36
CA ARG A 51 -28.51 14.08 43.47
C ARG A 51 -26.99 14.18 43.33
N PHE A 52 -26.24 13.32 44.03
CA PHE A 52 -24.79 13.31 43.95
C PHE A 52 -24.28 12.87 42.57
N HIS A 53 -24.93 11.89 41.95
CA HIS A 53 -24.59 11.45 40.60
C HIS A 53 -24.83 12.59 39.58
N GLN A 54 -25.90 13.38 39.74
CA GLN A 54 -26.12 14.59 38.95
C GLN A 54 -25.01 15.62 39.17
N HIS A 55 -24.69 15.94 40.42
CA HIS A 55 -23.59 16.85 40.78
C HIS A 55 -22.25 16.43 40.17
N LEU A 56 -21.91 15.14 40.28
CA LEU A 56 -20.68 14.58 39.70
C LEU A 56 -20.62 14.80 38.18
N ARG A 57 -21.72 14.59 37.47
CA ARG A 57 -21.80 14.84 36.02
C ARG A 57 -21.61 16.31 35.69
N ASP A 58 -22.29 17.20 36.42
CA ASP A 58 -22.27 18.63 36.16
C ASP A 58 -20.88 19.24 36.44
N THR A 59 -20.18 18.73 37.46
CA THR A 59 -18.81 19.15 37.78
C THR A 59 -17.80 18.71 36.70
N PHE A 60 -17.87 17.45 36.24
CA PHE A 60 -16.87 16.90 35.31
C PHE A 60 -17.18 17.15 33.83
N SER A 61 -18.44 17.44 33.46
CA SER A 61 -18.85 17.71 32.08
C SER A 61 -18.01 18.81 31.40
N PRO A 62 -17.87 20.02 31.98
CA PRO A 62 -17.05 21.07 31.36
C PRO A 62 -15.56 20.70 31.29
N MET A 63 -15.06 19.87 32.20
CA MET A 63 -13.67 19.40 32.17
C MET A 63 -13.44 18.44 31.01
N VAL A 64 -14.36 17.49 30.77
CA VAL A 64 -14.28 16.56 29.64
C VAL A 64 -14.37 17.31 28.32
N VAL A 65 -15.29 18.27 28.18
CA VAL A 65 -15.39 19.10 26.97
C VAL A 65 -14.08 19.85 26.72
N ARG A 66 -13.53 20.50 27.75
CA ARG A 66 -12.27 21.23 27.66
C ARG A 66 -11.09 20.34 27.28
N TYR A 67 -11.04 19.11 27.82
CA TYR A 67 -10.02 18.13 27.46
C TYR A 67 -10.10 17.76 25.98
N VAL A 68 -11.30 17.45 25.47
CA VAL A 68 -11.52 17.13 24.06
C VAL A 68 -11.12 18.31 23.16
N ASP A 69 -11.48 19.55 23.50
CA ASP A 69 -11.09 20.76 22.74
C ASP A 69 -9.55 20.90 22.61
N LEU A 70 -8.84 20.65 23.72
CA LEU A 70 -7.39 20.75 23.76
C LEU A 70 -6.71 19.61 23.01
N MET A 71 -7.26 18.40 23.10
CA MET A 71 -6.78 17.25 22.35
C MET A 71 -7.00 17.42 20.84
N GLU A 72 -8.15 17.92 20.43
CA GLU A 72 -8.45 18.28 19.03
C GLU A 72 -7.39 19.25 18.48
N THR A 73 -7.12 20.34 19.22
CA THR A 73 -6.11 21.32 18.84
C THR A 73 -4.69 20.72 18.81
N SER A 74 -4.35 19.89 19.79
CA SER A 74 -3.04 19.23 19.91
C SER A 74 -2.80 18.26 18.75
N ILE A 75 -3.80 17.45 18.42
CA ILE A 75 -3.76 16.49 17.31
C ILE A 75 -3.59 17.25 15.99
N ALA A 76 -4.44 18.25 15.73
CA ALA A 76 -4.36 19.07 14.51
C ALA A 76 -2.98 19.71 14.30
N GLN A 77 -2.41 20.28 15.37
CA GLN A 77 -1.06 20.87 15.32
C GLN A 77 0.03 19.83 15.08
N SER A 78 -0.13 18.62 15.65
CA SER A 78 0.84 17.54 15.47
C SER A 78 0.86 17.03 14.03
N ILE A 79 -0.29 16.92 13.37
CA ILE A 79 -0.39 16.59 11.94
C ILE A 79 0.37 17.61 11.10
N TYR A 80 0.09 18.90 11.31
CA TYR A 80 0.69 19.96 10.50
C TYR A 80 2.22 19.97 10.64
N LYS A 81 2.73 19.98 11.88
CA LYS A 81 4.18 20.02 12.17
C LYS A 81 4.88 18.71 11.82
N GLY A 82 4.19 17.58 11.96
CA GLY A 82 4.69 16.24 11.66
C GLY A 82 4.95 16.08 10.17
N PHE A 83 3.94 16.32 9.34
CA PHE A 83 4.07 16.18 7.89
C PHE A 83 5.06 17.16 7.25
N GLU A 84 5.26 18.36 7.81
CA GLU A 84 6.30 19.28 7.34
C GLU A 84 7.73 18.72 7.53
N LYS A 85 7.94 17.87 8.53
CA LYS A 85 9.25 17.28 8.86
C LYS A 85 9.36 15.81 8.50
N GLU A 86 8.32 15.25 7.91
CA GLU A 86 8.22 13.82 7.64
C GLU A 86 9.23 13.40 6.57
N ARG A 87 9.94 12.30 6.85
CA ARG A 87 10.93 11.70 5.96
C ARG A 87 10.33 10.59 5.12
N TRP A 88 9.12 10.15 5.45
CA TRP A 88 8.41 9.06 4.76
C TRP A 88 9.14 7.73 4.87
N GLU A 89 9.76 7.51 6.03
CA GLU A 89 10.27 6.19 6.40
C GLU A 89 9.10 5.31 6.83
N ILE A 90 9.10 4.07 6.36
CA ILE A 90 8.06 3.09 6.72
C ILE A 90 8.20 2.75 8.20
N LYS A 91 7.15 3.05 8.97
CA LYS A 91 7.04 2.71 10.39
C LYS A 91 5.64 2.17 10.68
N GLY A 92 5.57 0.94 11.16
CA GLY A 92 4.28 0.25 11.34
C GLY A 92 3.54 0.16 10.01
N ASN A 93 2.29 0.61 10.00
CA ASN A 93 1.41 0.56 8.83
C ASN A 93 1.53 1.75 7.87
N GLY A 94 2.41 2.71 8.15
CA GLY A 94 2.52 3.94 7.34
C GLY A 94 3.82 4.67 7.63
N CYS A 95 3.73 5.90 8.13
CA CYS A 95 4.87 6.69 8.58
C CYS A 95 4.76 7.04 10.07
N ALA A 96 5.78 7.71 10.60
CA ALA A 96 5.80 8.11 12.01
C ALA A 96 4.60 9.02 12.35
N THR A 97 4.33 10.01 11.50
CA THR A 97 3.29 11.01 11.73
C THR A 97 1.88 10.40 11.66
N SER A 98 1.60 9.55 10.67
CA SER A 98 0.29 8.90 10.54
C SER A 98 0.02 7.92 11.68
N GLY A 99 1.02 7.14 12.08
CA GLY A 99 0.89 6.20 13.19
C GLY A 99 0.61 6.91 14.52
N GLU A 100 1.30 8.02 14.80
CA GLU A 100 1.03 8.83 16.00
C GLU A 100 -0.37 9.46 15.96
N LEU A 101 -0.83 9.91 14.79
CA LEU A 101 -2.18 10.44 14.60
C LEU A 101 -3.24 9.39 14.97
N PHE A 102 -3.20 8.22 14.33
CA PHE A 102 -4.21 7.19 14.54
C PHE A 102 -4.20 6.68 15.98
N TRP A 103 -3.01 6.50 16.56
CA TRP A 103 -2.88 6.15 17.97
C TRP A 103 -3.52 7.19 18.92
N LYS A 104 -3.33 8.50 18.67
CA LYS A 104 -3.94 9.55 19.49
C LYS A 104 -5.46 9.56 19.37
N LEU A 105 -5.99 9.34 18.17
CA LEU A 105 -7.44 9.28 17.94
C LEU A 105 -8.06 8.09 18.66
N ASP A 106 -7.48 6.90 18.52
CA ASP A 106 -7.92 5.69 19.23
C ASP A 106 -7.84 5.85 20.74
N ALA A 107 -6.72 6.37 21.26
CA ALA A 107 -6.54 6.58 22.69
C ALA A 107 -7.58 7.55 23.27
N LEU A 108 -7.91 8.62 22.54
CA LEU A 108 -8.91 9.59 22.96
C LEU A 108 -10.33 9.01 22.92
N GLN A 109 -10.68 8.26 21.88
CA GLN A 109 -11.98 7.59 21.79
C GLN A 109 -12.14 6.55 22.90
N SER A 110 -11.10 5.74 23.12
CA SER A 110 -11.06 4.75 24.20
C SER A 110 -11.19 5.42 25.56
N PHE A 111 -10.48 6.53 25.80
CA PHE A 111 -10.60 7.29 27.03
C PHE A 111 -12.04 7.77 27.29
N ILE A 112 -12.70 8.38 26.29
CA ILE A 112 -14.06 8.90 26.47
C ILE A 112 -15.08 7.78 26.65
N ARG A 113 -14.95 6.67 25.91
CA ARG A 113 -15.78 5.47 26.08
C ARG A 113 -15.68 4.91 27.51
N ASP A 114 -14.45 4.86 28.04
CA ASP A 114 -14.14 4.36 29.37
C ASP A 114 -14.66 5.22 30.52
N LEU A 115 -15.08 6.47 30.26
CA LEU A 115 -15.76 7.30 31.26
C LEU A 115 -17.18 6.79 31.56
N HIS A 116 -17.76 5.96 30.68
CA HIS A 116 -19.12 5.45 30.77
C HIS A 116 -20.16 6.53 31.10
N TRP A 117 -20.08 7.66 30.38
CA TRP A 117 -20.86 8.84 30.73
C TRP A 117 -22.33 8.49 30.88
N PRO A 118 -22.98 8.71 32.03
CA PRO A 118 -24.31 8.15 32.32
C PRO A 118 -25.43 8.85 31.55
N ASP A 119 -25.30 10.14 31.26
CA ASP A 119 -26.26 10.91 30.47
C ASP A 119 -26.19 10.54 28.98
N GLN A 120 -27.30 10.07 28.42
CA GLN A 120 -27.30 9.54 27.05
C GLN A 120 -27.11 10.65 26.01
N GLU A 121 -27.74 11.81 26.20
CA GLU A 121 -27.67 12.91 25.23
C GLU A 121 -26.25 13.48 25.15
N PHE A 122 -25.63 13.73 26.30
CA PHE A 122 -24.25 14.22 26.35
C PHE A 122 -23.26 13.18 25.82
N ARG A 123 -23.45 11.89 26.14
CA ARG A 123 -22.60 10.82 25.60
C ARG A 123 -22.66 10.78 24.07
N GLN A 124 -23.86 10.81 23.50
CA GLN A 124 -24.05 10.82 22.04
C GLN A 124 -23.42 12.06 21.42
N HIS A 125 -23.55 13.24 22.05
CA HIS A 125 -22.93 14.46 21.58
C HIS A 125 -21.39 14.37 21.60
N LEU A 126 -20.79 13.81 22.65
CA LEU A 126 -19.35 13.59 22.73
C LEU A 126 -18.87 12.60 21.66
N GLU A 127 -19.54 11.45 21.53
CA GLU A 127 -19.21 10.44 20.51
C GLU A 127 -19.28 11.02 19.10
N GLN A 128 -20.38 11.72 18.77
CA GLN A 128 -20.54 12.39 17.49
C GLN A 128 -19.40 13.38 17.24
N ARG A 129 -19.03 14.18 18.25
CA ARG A 129 -17.93 15.13 18.13
C ARG A 129 -16.58 14.44 17.88
N LEU A 130 -16.28 13.36 18.60
CA LEU A 130 -15.03 12.61 18.42
C LEU A 130 -14.94 11.99 17.03
N THR A 131 -16.05 11.48 16.50
CA THR A 131 -16.09 10.93 15.14
C THR A 131 -15.92 11.99 14.09
N LEU A 132 -16.58 13.15 14.20
CA LEU A 132 -16.36 14.26 13.27
C LEU A 132 -14.90 14.74 13.29
N MET A 133 -14.33 14.90 14.48
CA MET A 133 -12.91 15.22 14.64
C MET A 133 -12.01 14.16 14.01
N ALA A 134 -12.27 12.87 14.24
CA ALA A 134 -11.48 11.79 13.62
C ALA A 134 -11.55 11.86 12.08
N CYS A 135 -12.74 12.04 11.51
CA CYS A 135 -12.95 12.22 10.07
C CYS A 135 -12.13 13.40 9.52
N ASP A 136 -12.20 14.57 10.14
CA ASP A 136 -11.48 15.77 9.69
C ASP A 136 -9.95 15.59 9.75
N MET A 137 -9.46 14.92 10.80
CA MET A 137 -8.03 14.65 10.96
C MET A 137 -7.53 13.59 9.96
N ILE A 138 -8.33 12.56 9.68
CA ILE A 138 -8.04 11.55 8.64
C ILE A 138 -8.05 12.21 7.26
N GLU A 139 -9.05 13.04 6.95
CA GLU A 139 -9.13 13.81 5.70
C GLU A 139 -7.88 14.67 5.50
N THR A 140 -7.46 15.40 6.54
CA THR A 140 -6.25 16.22 6.51
C THR A 140 -5.00 15.37 6.29
N CYS A 141 -4.89 14.21 6.93
CA CYS A 141 -3.79 13.25 6.74
C CYS A 141 -3.71 12.76 5.28
N ILE A 142 -4.84 12.37 4.69
CA ILE A 142 -4.93 11.92 3.29
C ILE A 142 -4.49 13.04 2.34
N GLN A 143 -5.05 14.25 2.50
CA GLN A 143 -4.74 15.39 1.64
C GLN A 143 -3.25 15.78 1.69
N ARG A 144 -2.64 15.76 2.88
CA ARG A 144 -1.21 16.05 3.06
C ARG A 144 -0.33 14.98 2.42
N THR A 145 -0.72 13.73 2.58
CA THR A 145 -0.02 12.58 1.98
C THR A 145 -0.07 12.62 0.47
N ASP A 146 -1.26 12.87 -0.12
CA ASP A 146 -1.39 13.04 -1.56
C ASP A 146 -0.57 14.21 -2.07
N ALA A 147 -0.64 15.38 -1.44
CA ALA A 147 0.17 16.53 -1.84
C ALA A 147 1.67 16.23 -1.86
N ALA A 148 2.19 15.50 -0.86
CA ALA A 148 3.58 15.06 -0.83
C ALA A 148 3.89 14.04 -1.94
N PHE A 149 3.00 13.08 -2.16
CA PHE A 149 3.12 12.07 -3.20
C PHE A 149 3.16 12.69 -4.60
N GLN A 150 2.26 13.63 -4.90
CA GLN A 150 2.24 14.34 -6.18
C GLN A 150 3.54 15.13 -6.42
N GLN A 151 4.18 15.66 -5.37
CA GLN A 151 5.49 16.30 -5.49
C GLN A 151 6.58 15.28 -5.84
N TRP A 152 6.58 14.10 -5.22
CA TRP A 152 7.50 13.01 -5.54
C TRP A 152 7.27 12.43 -6.94
N LEU A 153 6.02 12.37 -7.39
CA LEU A 153 5.71 12.04 -8.78
C LEU A 153 6.31 13.06 -9.75
N LYS A 154 6.26 14.35 -9.44
CA LYS A 154 6.87 15.37 -10.31
C LYS A 154 8.40 15.38 -10.27
N LYS A 155 9.02 14.90 -9.19
CA LYS A 155 10.48 14.74 -9.10
C LYS A 155 10.96 13.67 -10.08
N GLY A 156 12.02 13.98 -10.85
CA GLY A 156 12.74 13.00 -11.69
C GLY A 156 12.12 12.66 -13.04
N VAL A 157 11.13 13.41 -13.54
CA VAL A 157 10.45 13.14 -14.83
C VAL A 157 11.37 13.31 -16.04
N THR A 158 12.48 14.05 -15.90
CA THR A 158 13.31 14.46 -17.05
C THR A 158 14.20 13.35 -17.62
N PHE A 159 14.50 12.27 -16.89
CA PHE A 159 15.38 11.18 -17.36
C PHE A 159 15.03 9.84 -16.68
N ILE A 160 13.87 9.27 -17.01
CA ILE A 160 13.50 7.95 -16.49
C ILE A 160 14.11 6.88 -17.42
N SER A 161 15.07 6.11 -16.90
CA SER A 161 15.74 4.98 -17.59
C SER A 161 15.36 3.65 -16.95
N THR A 162 15.92 2.55 -17.48
CA THR A 162 15.84 1.21 -16.86
C THR A 162 16.57 1.11 -15.51
N ASP A 163 17.25 2.17 -15.06
CA ASP A 163 17.86 2.25 -13.73
C ASP A 163 16.89 2.84 -12.69
N TYR A 164 15.69 3.27 -13.12
CA TYR A 164 14.67 3.79 -12.22
C TYR A 164 14.16 2.70 -11.28
N ILE A 165 14.02 3.04 -10.01
CA ILE A 165 13.38 2.20 -9.00
C ILE A 165 12.40 3.09 -8.24
N ILE A 166 11.23 2.54 -7.90
CA ILE A 166 10.24 3.25 -7.10
C ILE A 166 10.86 3.67 -5.75
N PRO A 167 10.84 4.96 -5.39
CA PRO A 167 11.31 5.40 -4.08
C PRO A 167 10.51 4.76 -2.94
N SER A 168 11.19 4.32 -1.89
CA SER A 168 10.55 3.76 -0.69
C SER A 168 9.55 4.70 -0.04
N GLU A 169 9.79 6.01 -0.14
CA GLU A 169 8.99 7.10 0.38
C GLU A 169 7.61 7.13 -0.29
N MET A 170 7.54 6.82 -1.59
CA MET A 170 6.27 6.70 -2.29
C MET A 170 5.47 5.48 -1.79
N CYS A 171 6.13 4.36 -1.53
CA CYS A 171 5.49 3.18 -0.93
C CYS A 171 4.97 3.50 0.49
N ALA A 172 5.73 4.25 1.28
CA ALA A 172 5.28 4.69 2.61
C ALA A 172 4.01 5.55 2.54
N MET A 173 3.93 6.49 1.58
CA MET A 173 2.73 7.30 1.35
C MET A 173 1.53 6.45 0.94
N VAL A 174 1.72 5.47 0.06
CA VAL A 174 0.66 4.51 -0.31
C VAL A 174 0.16 3.75 0.92
N ASN A 175 1.08 3.26 1.76
CA ASN A 175 0.73 2.58 3.01
C ASN A 175 -0.08 3.49 3.95
N VAL A 176 0.23 4.79 4.05
CA VAL A 176 -0.58 5.74 4.85
C VAL A 176 -2.02 5.81 4.36
N ILE A 177 -2.26 5.81 3.04
CA ILE A 177 -3.63 5.84 2.48
C ILE A 177 -4.36 4.52 2.74
N LEU A 178 -3.65 3.39 2.63
CA LEU A 178 -4.21 2.06 2.92
C LEU A 178 -4.54 1.89 4.41
N ASP A 179 -3.67 2.36 5.29
CA ASP A 179 -3.91 2.34 6.74
C ASP A 179 -5.06 3.27 7.12
N ALA A 180 -5.17 4.45 6.49
CA ALA A 180 -6.30 5.34 6.67
C ALA A 180 -7.65 4.65 6.34
N LYS A 181 -7.67 3.74 5.36
CA LYS A 181 -8.84 2.92 5.04
C LYS A 181 -9.20 1.96 6.17
N ASN A 182 -8.22 1.29 6.76
CA ASN A 182 -8.47 0.37 7.86
C ASN A 182 -8.94 1.14 9.11
N GLN A 183 -8.30 2.28 9.39
CA GLN A 183 -8.60 3.12 10.54
C GLN A 183 -9.95 3.86 10.40
N SER A 184 -10.40 4.21 9.19
CA SER A 184 -11.72 4.82 8.99
C SER A 184 -12.87 3.87 9.34
N PHE A 185 -12.68 2.56 9.18
CA PHE A 185 -13.66 1.57 9.64
C PHE A 185 -13.68 1.42 11.16
N GLU A 186 -12.53 1.49 11.83
CA GLU A 186 -12.44 1.28 13.29
C GLU A 186 -12.84 2.52 14.10
N LEU A 187 -12.38 3.72 13.68
CA LEU A 187 -12.51 4.95 14.45
C LEU A 187 -13.83 5.69 14.24
N CYS A 188 -14.59 5.35 13.19
CA CYS A 188 -15.76 6.13 12.83
C CYS A 188 -17.10 5.39 13.03
N THR A 189 -17.11 4.11 13.42
CA THR A 189 -18.37 3.38 13.68
C THR A 189 -19.13 3.89 14.91
N ILE A 190 -20.35 4.39 14.71
CA ILE A 190 -21.32 4.68 15.79
C ILE A 190 -22.66 4.02 15.46
N ASP A 191 -23.29 3.39 16.46
CA ASP A 191 -24.68 2.94 16.38
C ASP A 191 -25.66 4.14 16.46
N GLY A 192 -26.46 4.36 15.41
CA GLY A 192 -27.68 5.16 15.48
C GLY A 192 -27.62 6.63 15.01
N VAL A 193 -26.56 7.06 14.32
CA VAL A 193 -26.48 8.39 13.69
C VAL A 193 -26.16 8.24 12.20
N ASP A 194 -26.58 9.21 11.37
CA ASP A 194 -26.28 9.33 9.93
C ASP A 194 -24.78 9.65 9.68
N VAL A 195 -23.89 8.90 10.34
CA VAL A 195 -22.43 8.93 10.14
C VAL A 195 -22.08 8.29 8.79
N HIS A 196 -23.01 7.52 8.21
CA HIS A 196 -22.87 6.90 6.89
C HIS A 196 -22.49 7.90 5.79
N GLN A 197 -22.99 9.14 5.83
CA GLN A 197 -22.62 10.15 4.83
C GLN A 197 -21.15 10.60 4.96
N TYR A 198 -20.63 10.72 6.18
CA TYR A 198 -19.24 11.11 6.43
C TYR A 198 -18.27 9.96 6.14
N HIS A 199 -18.63 8.73 6.53
CA HIS A 199 -17.91 7.53 6.12
C HIS A 199 -17.81 7.44 4.60
N ALA A 200 -18.95 7.58 3.91
CA ALA A 200 -18.97 7.55 2.45
C ALA A 200 -18.08 8.63 1.83
N LYS A 201 -17.98 9.82 2.44
CA LYS A 201 -17.08 10.89 1.99
C LYS A 201 -15.61 10.52 2.16
N ILE A 202 -15.22 9.99 3.33
CA ILE A 202 -13.85 9.58 3.59
C ILE A 202 -13.46 8.39 2.72
N ASP A 203 -14.34 7.40 2.59
CA ASP A 203 -14.12 6.23 1.73
C ASP A 203 -13.94 6.64 0.26
N ASP A 204 -14.82 7.52 -0.25
CA ASP A 204 -14.69 8.08 -1.61
C ASP A 204 -13.38 8.86 -1.79
N LEU A 205 -12.95 9.64 -0.78
CA LEU A 205 -11.68 10.35 -0.81
C LEU A 205 -10.50 9.36 -0.85
N ILE A 206 -10.51 8.33 -0.01
CA ILE A 206 -9.47 7.29 0.04
C ILE A 206 -9.38 6.54 -1.28
N GLU A 207 -10.51 6.11 -1.84
CA GLU A 207 -10.56 5.38 -3.10
C GLU A 207 -10.02 6.24 -4.25
N LYS A 208 -10.45 7.50 -4.35
CA LYS A 208 -9.96 8.44 -5.36
C LYS A 208 -8.47 8.70 -5.22
N THR A 209 -7.99 8.96 -4.01
CA THR A 209 -6.58 9.21 -3.76
C THR A 209 -5.74 7.96 -4.06
N SER A 210 -6.15 6.78 -3.59
CA SER A 210 -5.45 5.51 -3.85
C SER A 210 -5.39 5.18 -5.34
N ALA A 211 -6.49 5.37 -6.07
CA ALA A 211 -6.53 5.19 -7.52
C ALA A 211 -5.60 6.18 -8.24
N ALA A 212 -5.62 7.47 -7.85
CA ALA A 212 -4.74 8.49 -8.43
C ALA A 212 -3.26 8.17 -8.16
N MET A 213 -2.92 7.72 -6.95
CA MET A 213 -1.55 7.32 -6.61
C MET A 213 -1.08 6.12 -7.44
N THR A 214 -1.93 5.09 -7.54
CA THR A 214 -1.71 3.89 -8.35
C THR A 214 -1.42 4.27 -9.80
N GLN A 215 -2.30 5.07 -10.41
CA GLN A 215 -2.16 5.50 -11.80
C GLN A 215 -0.90 6.35 -12.02
N GLY A 216 -0.59 7.26 -11.09
CA GLY A 216 0.63 8.08 -11.17
C GLY A 216 1.92 7.24 -11.15
N MET A 217 1.97 6.20 -10.32
CA MET A 217 3.09 5.26 -10.28
C MET A 217 3.16 4.42 -11.56
N ILE A 218 2.04 3.85 -12.01
CA ILE A 218 1.99 3.06 -13.24
C ILE A 218 2.46 3.89 -14.44
N ASN A 219 2.00 5.14 -14.56
CA ASN A 219 2.41 6.03 -15.64
C ASN A 219 3.92 6.23 -15.67
N LYS A 220 4.56 6.43 -14.51
CA LYS A 220 6.04 6.51 -14.44
C LYS A 220 6.73 5.25 -14.92
N LEU A 221 6.24 4.08 -14.51
CA LEU A 221 6.82 2.80 -14.91
C LEU A 221 6.64 2.57 -16.42
N VAL A 222 5.48 2.91 -16.96
CA VAL A 222 5.17 2.83 -18.39
C VAL A 222 6.06 3.78 -19.19
N THR A 223 6.37 4.99 -18.73
CA THR A 223 7.32 5.89 -19.41
C THR A 223 8.71 5.26 -19.62
N VAL A 224 9.13 4.31 -18.77
CA VAL A 224 10.40 3.57 -18.97
C VAL A 224 10.31 2.66 -20.20
N LEU A 225 9.18 1.99 -20.38
CA LEU A 225 8.93 1.15 -21.55
C LEU A 225 8.81 2.02 -22.80
N GLU A 226 8.09 3.14 -22.72
CA GLU A 226 7.99 4.11 -23.82
C GLU A 226 9.38 4.58 -24.28
N THR A 227 10.25 4.93 -23.33
CA THR A 227 11.64 5.30 -23.60
C THR A 227 12.45 4.16 -24.23
N THR A 228 12.18 2.92 -23.81
CA THR A 228 12.82 1.72 -24.37
C THR A 228 12.36 1.49 -25.81
N LEU A 229 11.06 1.59 -26.07
CA LEU A 229 10.45 1.45 -27.39
C LEU A 229 10.89 2.57 -28.35
N SER A 230 11.01 3.81 -27.86
CA SER A 230 11.54 4.94 -28.63
C SER A 230 12.98 4.71 -29.10
N LYS A 231 13.81 4.06 -28.27
CA LYS A 231 15.16 3.64 -28.69
C LYS A 231 15.11 2.55 -29.77
N LEU A 232 14.15 1.63 -29.69
CA LEU A 232 13.94 0.59 -30.72
C LEU A 232 13.50 1.18 -32.06
N SER A 233 12.68 2.22 -32.06
CA SER A 233 12.21 2.88 -33.30
C SER A 233 13.36 3.48 -34.13
N ARG A 234 14.57 3.65 -33.57
CA ARG A 234 15.76 4.08 -34.36
C ARG A 234 16.18 3.06 -35.42
N TYR A 235 15.76 1.80 -35.27
CA TYR A 235 16.03 0.69 -36.18
C TYR A 235 14.89 0.46 -37.18
N ASP A 236 13.87 1.33 -37.22
CA ASP A 236 12.80 1.24 -38.22
C ASP A 236 13.34 1.43 -39.65
N GLU A 237 12.76 0.71 -40.62
CA GLU A 237 13.12 0.81 -42.03
C GLU A 237 13.04 2.26 -42.53
N GLY A 238 14.10 2.78 -43.16
CA GLY A 238 14.19 4.17 -43.64
C GLY A 238 14.80 5.17 -42.65
N SER A 239 15.13 4.75 -41.43
CA SER A 239 15.90 5.57 -40.48
C SER A 239 17.36 5.75 -40.95
N PHE A 240 17.84 7.00 -41.09
CA PHE A 240 19.23 7.31 -41.44
C PHE A 240 20.26 6.66 -40.49
N ILE A 241 19.88 6.45 -39.23
CA ILE A 241 20.72 5.83 -38.20
C ILE A 241 20.70 4.30 -38.35
N GLY A 242 19.56 3.70 -38.72
CA GLY A 242 19.45 2.26 -38.99
C GLY A 242 20.40 1.82 -40.12
N SER A 243 20.53 2.63 -41.17
CA SER A 243 21.42 2.36 -42.30
C SER A 243 22.91 2.41 -41.92
N ILE A 244 23.31 3.30 -41.00
CA ILE A 244 24.72 3.45 -40.55
C ILE A 244 25.08 2.40 -39.49
N LEU A 245 24.15 2.07 -38.59
CA LEU A 245 24.35 1.05 -37.55
C LEU A 245 24.25 -0.38 -38.10
N SER A 246 23.51 -0.62 -39.19
CA SER A 246 23.52 -1.90 -39.89
C SER A 246 24.83 -2.13 -40.65
N LEU A 247 25.44 -1.07 -41.19
CA LEU A 247 26.74 -1.12 -41.87
C LEU A 247 27.94 -1.35 -40.95
N THR A 248 27.79 -1.03 -39.66
CA THR A 248 28.83 -1.28 -38.65
C THR A 248 28.39 -2.49 -37.83
N LYS A 249 29.13 -3.61 -37.91
CA LYS A 249 28.98 -4.81 -37.03
C LYS A 249 29.25 -4.51 -35.53
N VAL A 250 28.95 -3.30 -35.07
CA VAL A 250 29.05 -2.81 -33.69
C VAL A 250 27.65 -2.98 -33.06
N SER A 251 27.25 -4.23 -32.85
CA SER A 251 27.33 -4.99 -31.59
C SER A 251 26.26 -4.63 -30.56
N GLY A 252 25.19 -5.41 -30.63
CA GLY A 252 24.19 -5.65 -29.60
C GLY A 252 23.09 -6.50 -30.21
N SER A 253 22.74 -7.64 -29.63
CA SER A 253 21.67 -8.51 -30.16
C SER A 253 20.26 -8.01 -29.83
N GLY A 254 20.09 -6.77 -29.37
CA GLY A 254 18.83 -6.29 -28.75
C GLY A 254 18.53 -6.91 -27.37
N LYS A 255 19.11 -8.07 -27.07
CA LYS A 255 18.93 -8.84 -25.84
C LYS A 255 19.30 -8.05 -24.58
N GLU A 256 20.40 -7.30 -24.59
CA GLU A 256 20.84 -6.52 -23.43
C GLU A 256 19.83 -5.43 -23.05
N MET A 257 19.25 -4.75 -24.04
CA MET A 257 18.21 -3.75 -23.81
C MET A 257 16.94 -4.39 -23.25
N GLY A 258 16.54 -5.56 -23.76
CA GLY A 258 15.43 -6.32 -23.21
C GLY A 258 15.70 -6.79 -21.78
N GLN A 259 16.91 -7.26 -21.49
CA GLN A 259 17.33 -7.67 -20.15
C GLN A 259 17.33 -6.50 -19.16
N ALA A 260 17.80 -5.33 -19.58
CA ALA A 260 17.77 -4.13 -18.75
C ALA A 260 16.32 -3.75 -18.38
N TYR A 261 15.40 -3.81 -19.34
CA TYR A 261 13.98 -3.55 -19.08
C TYR A 261 13.33 -4.59 -18.16
N VAL A 262 13.65 -5.87 -18.34
CA VAL A 262 13.14 -6.93 -17.45
C VAL A 262 13.71 -6.79 -16.04
N SER A 263 15.00 -6.46 -15.90
CA SER A 263 15.64 -6.19 -14.61
C SER A 263 14.99 -5.01 -13.89
N PHE A 264 14.74 -3.92 -14.61
CA PHE A 264 13.97 -2.77 -14.14
C PHE A 264 12.61 -3.18 -13.56
N THR A 265 11.84 -3.94 -14.34
CA THR A 265 10.50 -4.38 -13.95
C THR A 265 10.54 -5.20 -12.65
N ARG A 266 11.48 -6.16 -12.56
CA ARG A 266 11.67 -7.00 -11.37
C ARG A 266 12.07 -6.18 -10.14
N ASN A 267 13.03 -5.27 -10.28
CA ASN A 267 13.45 -4.41 -9.17
C ASN A 267 12.28 -3.58 -8.63
N CYS A 268 11.41 -3.08 -9.51
CA CYS A 268 10.21 -2.34 -9.09
C CYS A 268 9.16 -3.26 -8.44
N MET A 269 8.97 -4.48 -8.95
CA MET A 269 8.10 -5.48 -8.30
C MET A 269 8.59 -5.81 -6.89
N ASP A 270 9.87 -6.12 -6.73
CA ASP A 270 10.49 -6.45 -5.45
C ASP A 270 10.39 -5.28 -4.47
N GLN A 271 10.57 -4.06 -4.96
CA GLN A 271 10.41 -2.86 -4.14
C GLN A 271 8.96 -2.68 -3.66
N ILE A 272 7.96 -2.88 -4.52
CA ILE A 272 6.54 -2.80 -4.12
C ILE A 272 6.22 -3.91 -3.12
N ARG A 273 6.55 -5.16 -3.42
CA ARG A 273 6.32 -6.33 -2.55
C ARG A 273 7.03 -6.21 -1.20
N GLY A 274 8.22 -5.63 -1.18
CA GLY A 274 9.01 -5.49 0.05
C GLY A 274 8.63 -4.29 0.92
N LYS A 275 7.73 -3.40 0.45
CA LYS A 275 7.45 -2.12 1.11
C LYS A 275 5.97 -1.81 1.27
N VAL A 276 5.11 -2.22 0.34
CA VAL A 276 3.65 -2.04 0.46
C VAL A 276 3.07 -3.18 1.29
N LEU A 277 2.13 -2.88 2.17
CA LEU A 277 1.61 -3.84 3.14
C LEU A 277 0.33 -4.55 2.69
N ASP A 278 -0.50 -3.89 1.89
CA ASP A 278 -1.78 -4.44 1.46
C ASP A 278 -1.62 -5.33 0.21
N GLU A 279 -1.83 -6.63 0.40
CA GLU A 279 -1.70 -7.64 -0.65
C GLU A 279 -2.70 -7.45 -1.80
N LEU A 280 -3.94 -7.04 -1.50
CA LEU A 280 -4.96 -6.85 -2.52
C LEU A 280 -4.62 -5.64 -3.42
N TRP A 281 -4.10 -4.58 -2.82
CA TRP A 281 -3.59 -3.41 -3.54
C TRP A 281 -2.42 -3.80 -4.43
N ILE A 282 -1.46 -4.61 -3.93
CA ILE A 282 -0.31 -5.07 -4.72
C ILE A 282 -0.77 -5.87 -5.95
N LEU A 283 -1.69 -6.82 -5.78
CA LEU A 283 -2.24 -7.60 -6.89
C LEU A 283 -2.93 -6.72 -7.92
N THR A 284 -3.76 -5.77 -7.45
CA THR A 284 -4.47 -4.81 -8.31
C THR A 284 -3.50 -3.91 -9.06
N PHE A 285 -2.45 -3.44 -8.39
CA PHE A 285 -1.40 -2.61 -9.00
C PHE A 285 -0.68 -3.37 -10.12
N PHE A 286 -0.29 -4.62 -9.86
CA PHE A 286 0.40 -5.44 -10.86
C PHE A 286 -0.48 -5.79 -12.06
N GLU A 287 -1.75 -6.10 -11.85
CA GLU A 287 -2.70 -6.31 -12.95
C GLU A 287 -2.81 -5.08 -13.85
N GLN A 288 -3.01 -3.90 -13.25
CA GLN A 288 -3.15 -2.65 -14.01
C GLN A 288 -1.83 -2.28 -14.72
N TRP A 289 -0.68 -2.46 -14.07
CA TRP A 289 0.62 -2.19 -14.67
C TRP A 289 0.92 -3.13 -15.84
N TYR A 290 0.66 -4.43 -15.70
CA TYR A 290 0.78 -5.39 -16.79
C TYR A 290 -0.10 -5.00 -17.97
N THR A 291 -1.37 -4.70 -17.71
CA THR A 291 -2.33 -4.31 -18.75
C THR A 291 -1.86 -3.08 -19.53
N ALA A 292 -1.37 -2.06 -18.84
CA ALA A 292 -0.84 -0.85 -19.48
C ALA A 292 0.40 -1.14 -20.34
N GLN A 293 1.32 -2.00 -19.87
CA GLN A 293 2.50 -2.40 -20.65
C GLN A 293 2.12 -3.18 -21.91
N ILE A 294 1.24 -4.17 -21.79
CA ILE A 294 0.76 -4.97 -22.92
C ILE A 294 0.06 -4.08 -23.94
N GLN A 295 -0.78 -3.14 -23.49
CA GLN A 295 -1.45 -2.21 -24.40
C GLN A 295 -0.45 -1.37 -25.19
N MET A 296 0.59 -0.84 -24.54
CA MET A 296 1.60 -0.02 -25.22
C MET A 296 2.44 -0.83 -26.20
N LEU A 297 2.84 -2.05 -25.85
CA LEU A 297 3.52 -2.96 -26.77
C LEU A 297 2.66 -3.27 -28.00
N CYS A 298 1.35 -3.49 -27.78
CA CYS A 298 0.41 -3.70 -28.88
C CYS A 298 0.36 -2.49 -29.80
N THR A 299 0.20 -1.29 -29.26
CA THR A 299 0.15 -0.05 -30.05
C THR A 299 1.42 0.12 -30.88
N TRP A 300 2.59 -0.05 -30.27
CA TRP A 300 3.88 0.09 -30.95
C TRP A 300 4.08 -0.92 -32.09
N LEU A 301 3.64 -2.17 -31.90
CA LEU A 301 3.68 -3.20 -32.95
C LEU A 301 2.65 -2.94 -34.05
N SER A 302 1.47 -2.43 -33.70
CA SER A 302 0.40 -2.11 -34.65
C SER A 302 0.77 -0.96 -35.59
N GLU A 303 1.58 0.00 -35.14
CA GLU A 303 2.15 1.06 -35.99
C GLU A 303 3.11 0.51 -37.06
N ARG A 304 3.53 -0.76 -36.95
CA ARG A 304 4.50 -1.44 -37.82
C ARG A 304 3.91 -2.73 -38.40
N LEU A 305 2.62 -2.75 -38.73
CA LEU A 305 1.96 -3.94 -39.31
C LEU A 305 2.50 -4.31 -40.69
N ASP A 306 2.83 -3.31 -41.50
CA ASP A 306 3.24 -3.51 -42.90
C ASP A 306 4.76 -3.68 -43.07
N HIS A 307 5.53 -3.58 -41.97
CA HIS A 307 6.99 -3.65 -41.98
C HIS A 307 7.48 -4.83 -41.14
N SER A 308 8.56 -5.48 -41.61
CA SER A 308 9.26 -6.50 -40.83
C SER A 308 10.06 -5.86 -39.69
N LEU A 309 10.14 -6.50 -38.53
CA LEU A 309 10.95 -5.97 -37.44
C LEU A 309 12.43 -6.23 -37.71
N HIS A 310 13.27 -5.23 -37.43
CA HIS A 310 14.71 -5.43 -37.44
C HIS A 310 15.12 -6.47 -36.40
N LEU A 311 16.15 -7.30 -36.67
CA LEU A 311 16.61 -8.37 -35.77
C LEU A 311 16.84 -7.89 -34.32
N TYR A 312 17.41 -6.69 -34.17
CA TYR A 312 17.60 -6.03 -32.87
C TYR A 312 16.27 -5.77 -32.14
N GLN A 313 15.25 -5.26 -32.85
CA GLN A 313 13.92 -4.99 -32.29
C GLN A 313 13.23 -6.30 -31.91
N CYS A 314 13.22 -7.27 -32.82
CA CYS A 314 12.60 -8.57 -32.60
C CYS A 314 13.18 -9.28 -31.37
N THR A 315 14.51 -9.36 -31.27
CA THR A 315 15.17 -10.04 -30.14
C THR A 315 14.92 -9.34 -28.80
N CYS A 316 14.91 -8.00 -28.77
CA CYS A 316 14.59 -7.22 -27.58
C CYS A 316 13.14 -7.46 -27.12
N LEU A 317 12.18 -7.29 -28.04
CA LEU A 317 10.75 -7.41 -27.74
C LEU A 317 10.36 -8.84 -27.39
N ALA A 318 10.92 -9.85 -28.07
CA ALA A 318 10.67 -11.25 -27.74
C ALA A 318 11.11 -11.57 -26.31
N HIS A 319 12.24 -11.01 -25.87
CA HIS A 319 12.70 -11.17 -24.50
C HIS A 319 11.76 -10.51 -23.49
N ILE A 320 11.39 -9.25 -23.75
CA ILE A 320 10.46 -8.45 -22.92
C ILE A 320 9.10 -9.16 -22.78
N VAL A 321 8.45 -9.49 -23.91
CA VAL A 321 7.11 -10.11 -23.93
C VAL A 321 7.09 -11.45 -23.20
N LYS A 322 8.10 -12.31 -23.42
CA LYS A 322 8.16 -13.62 -22.76
C LYS A 322 8.40 -13.51 -21.26
N LYS A 323 9.31 -12.63 -20.82
CA LYS A 323 9.69 -12.52 -19.41
C LYS A 323 8.67 -11.77 -18.57
N ILE A 324 8.06 -10.72 -19.10
CA ILE A 324 7.03 -9.96 -18.38
C ILE A 324 5.82 -10.85 -18.12
N TYR A 325 5.38 -11.66 -19.08
CA TYR A 325 4.31 -12.63 -18.84
C TYR A 325 4.61 -13.52 -17.63
N SER A 326 5.76 -14.22 -17.64
CA SER A 326 6.14 -15.12 -16.55
C SER A 326 6.35 -14.40 -15.23
N ASP A 327 6.91 -13.20 -15.25
CA ASP A 327 7.19 -12.45 -14.02
C ASP A 327 5.89 -11.98 -13.37
N PHE A 328 4.92 -11.47 -14.15
CA PHE A 328 3.62 -11.07 -13.61
C PHE A 328 2.73 -12.26 -13.21
N GLU A 329 2.86 -13.41 -13.86
CA GLU A 329 2.27 -14.68 -13.42
C GLU A 329 2.78 -15.08 -12.03
N LEU A 330 4.10 -15.02 -11.81
CA LEU A 330 4.69 -15.29 -10.49
C LEU A 330 4.27 -14.27 -9.42
N GLN A 331 3.92 -13.05 -9.83
CA GLN A 331 3.39 -12.03 -8.92
C GLN A 331 1.89 -12.19 -8.62
N GLY A 332 1.21 -13.20 -9.17
CA GLY A 332 -0.17 -13.54 -8.86
C GLY A 332 -1.22 -12.84 -9.74
N VAL A 333 -0.83 -12.25 -10.88
CA VAL A 333 -1.82 -11.76 -11.86
C VAL A 333 -2.56 -12.95 -12.45
N ILE A 334 -3.90 -12.87 -12.48
CA ILE A 334 -4.73 -13.98 -12.94
C ILE A 334 -4.59 -14.23 -14.45
N GLU A 335 -4.71 -15.50 -14.85
CA GLU A 335 -4.54 -15.96 -16.24
C GLU A 335 -5.46 -15.21 -17.23
N GLU A 336 -6.70 -14.88 -16.83
CA GLU A 336 -7.63 -14.11 -17.66
C GLU A 336 -7.06 -12.76 -18.10
N LYS A 337 -6.28 -12.11 -17.23
CA LYS A 337 -5.66 -10.82 -17.47
C LYS A 337 -4.33 -10.96 -18.18
N LEU A 338 -3.55 -11.97 -17.80
CA LEU A 338 -2.27 -12.29 -18.45
C LEU A 338 -2.45 -12.64 -19.94
N ASN A 339 -3.35 -13.58 -20.22
CA ASN A 339 -3.63 -14.11 -21.54
C ASN A 339 -4.77 -13.36 -22.26
N SER A 340 -4.77 -12.04 -22.11
CA SER A 340 -5.73 -11.15 -22.78
C SER A 340 -5.66 -11.28 -24.31
N THR A 341 -6.73 -10.90 -24.99
CA THR A 341 -6.78 -10.84 -26.47
C THR A 341 -5.66 -9.96 -27.05
N THR A 342 -5.32 -8.86 -26.36
CA THR A 342 -4.20 -7.98 -26.69
C THR A 342 -2.87 -8.73 -26.60
N TYR A 343 -2.63 -9.46 -25.51
CA TYR A 343 -1.41 -10.27 -25.36
C TYR A 343 -1.31 -11.35 -26.45
N GLN A 344 -2.40 -12.07 -26.73
CA GLN A 344 -2.40 -13.11 -27.77
C GLN A 344 -2.06 -12.55 -29.15
N THR A 345 -2.52 -11.32 -29.45
CA THR A 345 -2.20 -10.62 -30.70
C THR A 345 -0.71 -10.32 -30.79
N ILE A 346 -0.13 -9.78 -29.73
CA ILE A 346 1.31 -9.51 -29.63
C ILE A 346 2.11 -10.81 -29.76
N SER A 347 1.74 -11.84 -29.00
CA SER A 347 2.44 -13.12 -28.97
C SER A 347 2.48 -13.78 -30.35
N LYS A 348 1.35 -13.80 -31.06
CA LYS A 348 1.28 -14.29 -32.46
C LYS A 348 2.17 -13.48 -33.40
N ARG A 349 2.13 -12.14 -33.30
CA ARG A 349 3.00 -11.27 -34.12
C ARG A 349 4.48 -11.58 -33.86
N MET A 350 4.88 -11.66 -32.58
CA MET A 350 6.26 -11.94 -32.21
C MET A 350 6.75 -13.32 -32.68
N GLN A 351 5.90 -14.35 -32.62
CA GLN A 351 6.25 -15.69 -33.14
C GLN A 351 6.57 -15.66 -34.64
N THR A 352 5.77 -14.94 -35.43
CA THR A 352 6.01 -14.77 -36.87
C THR A 352 7.30 -14.01 -37.15
N GLU A 353 7.55 -12.93 -36.41
CA GLU A 353 8.78 -12.12 -36.54
C GLU A 353 10.04 -12.91 -36.16
N GLU A 354 9.99 -13.69 -35.07
CA GLU A 354 11.09 -14.55 -34.64
C GLU A 354 11.41 -15.61 -35.71
N ALA A 355 10.40 -16.22 -36.32
CA ALA A 355 10.58 -17.17 -37.41
C ALA A 355 11.21 -16.51 -38.66
N SER A 356 10.75 -15.30 -39.02
CA SER A 356 11.31 -14.52 -40.15
C SER A 356 12.78 -14.14 -39.92
N CYS A 357 13.11 -13.69 -38.71
CA CYS A 357 14.48 -13.34 -38.30
C CYS A 357 15.42 -14.55 -38.30
N ALA A 358 14.92 -15.73 -37.91
CA ALA A 358 15.70 -16.97 -37.93
C ALA A 358 16.07 -17.38 -39.38
N LEU A 359 15.12 -17.27 -40.32
CA LEU A 359 15.35 -17.59 -41.73
C LEU A 359 16.36 -16.65 -42.41
N THR A 360 16.26 -15.35 -42.14
CA THR A 360 17.21 -14.34 -42.67
C THR A 360 18.61 -14.47 -42.09
N SER A 361 18.74 -14.94 -40.86
CA SER A 361 20.05 -15.23 -40.24
C SER A 361 20.74 -16.44 -40.88
N VAL A 362 19.99 -17.50 -41.21
CA VAL A 362 20.52 -18.70 -41.89
C VAL A 362 20.94 -18.40 -43.34
N GLN A 363 20.17 -17.60 -44.07
CA GLN A 363 20.52 -17.20 -45.45
C GLN A 363 21.80 -16.36 -45.53
N ASN A 364 22.08 -15.54 -44.52
CA ASN A 364 23.33 -14.77 -44.45
C ASN A 364 24.56 -15.63 -44.10
N GLU A 365 24.38 -16.77 -43.43
CA GLU A 365 25.46 -17.74 -43.19
C GLU A 365 25.73 -18.62 -44.43
N GLU A 366 24.68 -19.02 -45.16
CA GLU A 366 24.83 -19.79 -46.41
C GLU A 366 25.39 -18.93 -47.57
N GLY A 367 25.14 -17.62 -47.58
CA GLY A 367 25.68 -16.68 -48.58
C GLY A 367 27.18 -16.40 -48.50
N LEU A 368 27.90 -16.91 -47.49
CA LEU A 368 29.37 -16.83 -47.39
C LEU A 368 30.09 -18.13 -47.78
N SER A 369 29.36 -19.15 -48.27
CA SER A 369 29.91 -20.45 -48.69
C SER A 369 29.88 -20.67 -50.20
N GLU A 370 29.94 -19.61 -51.02
CA GLU A 370 30.08 -19.74 -52.48
C GLU A 370 31.42 -19.16 -52.95
N ASN A 371 32.51 -19.79 -52.52
CA ASN A 371 33.76 -19.81 -53.28
C ASN A 371 34.25 -21.24 -53.29
N GLY A 372 34.15 -21.86 -54.45
CA GLY A 372 34.53 -23.25 -54.68
C GLY A 372 36.00 -23.48 -54.35
N ASN A 373 36.23 -24.53 -53.56
CA ASN A 373 37.35 -25.40 -53.82
C ASN A 373 36.89 -26.83 -53.46
N ASP A 374 36.88 -27.69 -54.46
CA ASP A 374 36.87 -29.14 -54.29
C ASP A 374 38.03 -29.49 -53.36
N ASP A 375 37.73 -30.13 -52.23
CA ASP A 375 38.59 -31.14 -51.63
C ASP A 375 37.72 -32.05 -50.75
N GLU A 376 37.68 -33.33 -51.11
CA GLU A 376 37.09 -34.43 -50.35
C GLU A 376 37.53 -34.41 -48.88
N VAL A 377 36.60 -34.16 -47.96
CA VAL A 377 36.75 -34.56 -46.56
C VAL A 377 35.42 -35.14 -46.04
N GLU A 378 35.51 -36.36 -45.53
CA GLU A 378 34.41 -37.23 -45.08
C GLU A 378 33.39 -36.57 -44.13
N ARG A 379 32.10 -36.79 -44.43
CA ARG A 379 30.95 -36.59 -43.53
C ARG A 379 31.06 -37.45 -42.26
N PRO A 380 30.81 -36.90 -41.06
CA PRO A 380 30.25 -37.66 -39.96
C PRO A 380 28.72 -37.76 -40.14
N LYS A 381 28.20 -38.99 -40.16
CA LYS A 381 26.75 -39.28 -40.20
C LYS A 381 26.04 -38.78 -38.92
N PRO A 382 24.84 -38.18 -39.02
CA PRO A 382 24.03 -37.90 -37.85
C PRO A 382 23.39 -39.19 -37.30
N LYS A 383 23.51 -39.43 -35.99
CA LYS A 383 22.68 -40.41 -35.29
C LYS A 383 21.28 -39.84 -35.12
N VAL A 384 20.34 -40.35 -35.92
CA VAL A 384 18.91 -40.15 -35.71
C VAL A 384 18.49 -41.03 -34.54
N THR A 385 17.96 -40.44 -33.47
CA THR A 385 17.17 -41.17 -32.47
C THR A 385 15.72 -40.79 -32.70
N VAL A 386 14.98 -41.70 -33.32
CA VAL A 386 13.52 -41.65 -33.44
C VAL A 386 12.95 -42.05 -32.09
N VAL A 387 12.07 -41.22 -31.52
CA VAL A 387 11.09 -41.69 -30.54
C VAL A 387 9.73 -41.16 -30.98
N GLU A 388 8.98 -42.02 -31.65
CA GLU A 388 7.55 -41.85 -31.85
C GLU A 388 6.79 -42.21 -30.58
N THR A 389 5.82 -41.36 -30.30
CA THR A 389 4.68 -41.43 -29.39
C THR A 389 3.94 -42.77 -29.33
N VAL A 390 3.51 -43.18 -28.12
CA VAL A 390 2.18 -43.78 -27.90
C VAL A 390 1.63 -43.32 -26.54
N ASN A 391 0.36 -42.94 -26.56
CA ASN A 391 -0.50 -42.48 -25.46
C ASN A 391 -0.73 -43.53 -24.36
N SER A 392 -1.05 -43.06 -23.15
CA SER A 392 -2.39 -43.16 -22.52
C SER A 392 -2.34 -43.38 -21.01
N GLU A 393 -3.04 -42.46 -20.32
CA GLU A 393 -3.88 -42.66 -19.13
C GLU A 393 -3.27 -42.68 -17.71
N ASP A 394 -4.13 -42.19 -16.80
CA ASP A 394 -4.10 -42.07 -15.34
C ASP A 394 -3.17 -41.02 -14.70
N ALA A 395 -3.65 -39.81 -14.35
CA ALA A 395 -4.56 -39.47 -13.24
C ALA A 395 -3.97 -39.77 -11.83
N ASN A 396 -3.33 -38.77 -11.21
CA ASN A 396 -3.76 -38.15 -9.94
C ASN A 396 -2.62 -37.40 -9.23
N ILE A 397 -2.86 -36.10 -9.03
CA ILE A 397 -2.81 -35.39 -7.75
C ILE A 397 -1.52 -35.59 -6.91
N ILE A 398 -0.62 -34.61 -6.97
CA ILE A 398 0.27 -34.27 -5.85
C ILE A 398 -0.34 -33.06 -5.15
N SER A 399 -1.01 -33.33 -4.03
CA SER A 399 -1.53 -32.36 -3.08
C SER A 399 -0.50 -32.07 -1.97
N ASN A 400 -0.55 -30.83 -1.48
CA ASN A 400 -0.14 -30.35 -0.16
C ASN A 400 1.27 -29.78 0.01
N VAL A 401 1.37 -28.48 -0.27
CA VAL A 401 2.20 -27.53 0.50
C VAL A 401 1.26 -26.44 1.03
N THR A 402 0.58 -26.72 2.15
CA THR A 402 -0.16 -25.75 2.95
C THR A 402 -0.16 -26.21 4.41
N SER A 403 0.90 -25.86 5.13
CA SER A 403 0.89 -25.83 6.59
C SER A 403 2.06 -25.00 7.06
N ASN A 404 1.80 -23.75 7.46
CA ASN A 404 2.48 -22.98 8.50
C ASN A 404 2.08 -21.51 8.37
N VAL A 405 1.15 -21.06 9.21
CA VAL A 405 1.14 -19.84 10.04
C VAL A 405 -0.30 -19.62 10.51
N VAL A 406 -0.73 -20.46 11.45
CA VAL A 406 -1.80 -20.16 12.41
C VAL A 406 -1.33 -20.78 13.72
N GLU A 407 -0.70 -19.98 14.59
CA GLU A 407 -0.57 -20.22 16.04
C GLU A 407 0.39 -19.19 16.65
N LYS A 408 -0.15 -18.07 17.16
CA LYS A 408 0.40 -17.42 18.37
C LYS A 408 -0.52 -16.32 18.90
N VAL A 409 -1.66 -16.73 19.44
CA VAL A 409 -2.34 -15.99 20.51
C VAL A 409 -2.78 -17.03 21.54
N GLY A 410 -2.38 -16.81 22.81
CA GLY A 410 -2.93 -17.55 23.94
C GLY A 410 -1.91 -18.41 24.69
N SER A 411 -1.14 -17.80 25.58
CA SER A 411 -0.84 -18.30 26.93
C SER A 411 0.27 -17.46 27.53
N MET A 412 -0.03 -16.71 28.60
CA MET A 412 0.85 -16.53 29.76
C MET A 412 0.15 -15.63 30.79
N PHE A 413 -0.69 -16.25 31.60
CA PHE A 413 -1.08 -15.75 32.92
C PHE A 413 -0.32 -16.57 33.98
N GLY A 414 0.34 -15.88 34.91
CA GLY A 414 0.65 -16.42 36.24
C GLY A 414 2.12 -16.77 36.52
N LYS A 415 2.85 -15.82 37.13
CA LYS A 415 3.37 -15.92 38.51
C LYS A 415 4.33 -14.78 38.79
N GLY A 416 4.11 -14.10 39.92
CA GLY A 416 4.96 -13.04 40.42
C GLY A 416 6.17 -13.53 41.21
N ILE A 417 6.96 -12.53 41.61
CA ILE A 417 7.79 -12.35 42.82
C ILE A 417 9.19 -11.85 42.44
N GLY A 418 9.57 -10.74 43.08
CA GLY A 418 10.96 -10.47 43.46
C GLY A 418 11.61 -9.31 42.73
N GLY A 419 11.62 -8.14 43.36
CA GLY A 419 12.19 -6.91 42.82
C GLY A 419 13.70 -6.81 43.00
N PHE A 420 14.30 -5.82 42.32
CA PHE A 420 15.38 -4.98 42.81
C PHE A 420 15.39 -3.67 42.01
N SER A 421 15.46 -2.59 42.77
CA SER A 421 15.44 -1.19 42.38
C SER A 421 16.74 -0.74 41.70
N THR A 422 16.65 0.09 40.64
CA THR A 422 17.46 1.32 40.47
C THR A 422 16.90 2.23 39.38
N LYS A 423 16.51 3.44 39.82
CA LYS A 423 16.27 4.75 39.15
C LYS A 423 16.65 4.88 37.66
N PHE A 424 15.71 5.39 36.85
CA PHE A 424 15.80 6.70 36.14
C PHE A 424 14.38 7.15 35.76
N GLY A 425 14.12 8.46 35.91
CA GLY A 425 12.77 9.03 36.00
C GLY A 425 12.13 9.47 34.68
N GLY A 426 10.80 9.48 34.72
CA GLY A 426 9.87 10.11 33.77
C GLY A 426 8.43 9.92 34.32
N PRO A 427 7.53 10.91 34.28
CA PRO A 427 6.22 10.80 34.91
C PRO A 427 5.33 9.84 34.12
N SER A 428 5.06 8.69 34.72
CA SER A 428 4.07 7.71 34.27
C SER A 428 2.70 8.19 34.71
N TRP A 429 1.78 8.31 33.76
CA TRP A 429 0.37 8.50 34.02
C TRP A 429 -0.24 7.15 34.43
N PHE A 430 -0.95 7.15 35.54
CA PHE A 430 -1.93 6.16 35.97
C PHE A 430 -3.16 6.90 36.48
#